data_AF-A0A178V559-F1
#
_entry.id   AF-A0A178V559-F1
#
_cell.length_a   1.000
_cell.length_b   1.000
_cell.length_c   1.000
_cell.angle_alpha   90.00
_cell.angle_beta   90.00
_cell.angle_gamma   90.00
#
_symmetry.space_group_name_H-M   'P 1'
#
loop_
_entity.id
_entity.type
_entity.pdbx_description
1 polymer ?
#
loop_
_entity_poly.entity_id
_entity_poly.type
_entity_poly.pdbx_seq_one_letter_code
_entity_poly.pdbx_strand_id
1 'polypeptide(L)'
;MLTNYSRSEIIEGECLDPFDHPECEALDVFVNEVLCVGKRCSYPCFETASHVFSCDSSGTARAMSQGHGEDYRVQSAVNQCPRNCIHNVTPSQRIILEELLDSVVDKPYDCSAEAEFLYALIVKAKFENNRYQKPKKKQPESSGKHVDWF
;
A
#
# COMPACT_ATOMS: atom_id res chain seq x y z
N MET A 1 -21.08 11.71 -9.01
CA MET A 1 -21.55 12.32 -7.76
C MET A 1 -20.33 12.76 -6.98
N LEU A 2 -20.10 14.08 -6.88
CA LEU A 2 -18.97 14.65 -6.15
C LEU A 2 -19.41 14.87 -4.70
N THR A 3 -18.74 14.22 -3.76
CA THR A 3 -18.92 14.40 -2.33
C THR A 3 -18.53 15.84 -1.95
N ASN A 4 -19.46 16.58 -1.34
CA ASN A 4 -19.21 17.92 -0.80
C ASN A 4 -18.35 17.83 0.47
N TYR A 5 -17.04 17.65 0.31
CA TYR A 5 -16.10 17.89 1.39
C TYR A 5 -15.83 19.39 1.52
N SER A 6 -15.79 19.88 2.76
CA SER A 6 -15.30 21.24 3.03
C SER A 6 -13.85 21.36 2.57
N ARG A 7 -13.44 22.53 2.07
CA ARG A 7 -12.04 22.81 1.72
C ARG A 7 -11.08 22.48 2.88
N SER A 8 -11.53 22.67 4.12
CA SER A 8 -10.77 22.31 5.33
C SER A 8 -10.66 20.79 5.53
N GLU A 9 -11.73 20.03 5.27
CA GLU A 9 -11.72 18.55 5.37
C GLU A 9 -10.83 17.92 4.29
N ILE A 10 -10.74 18.55 3.11
CA ILE A 10 -9.83 18.15 2.04
C ILE A 10 -8.37 18.39 2.46
N ILE A 11 -8.06 19.58 3.00
CA ILE A 11 -6.70 19.94 3.43
C ILE A 11 -6.26 19.11 4.64
N GLU A 12 -7.14 18.87 5.60
CA GLU A 12 -6.84 18.04 6.77
C GLU A 12 -6.57 16.59 6.37
N GLY A 13 -7.31 16.03 5.39
CA GLY A 13 -7.07 14.66 4.90
C GLY A 13 -5.78 14.50 4.09
N GLU A 14 -5.38 15.52 3.32
CA GLU A 14 -4.16 15.49 2.48
C GLU A 14 -2.85 15.65 3.28
N CYS A 15 -2.91 16.04 4.56
CA CYS A 15 -1.74 16.34 5.39
C CYS A 15 -1.47 15.31 6.51
N LEU A 16 -2.25 14.22 6.57
CA LEU A 16 -2.06 13.17 7.57
C LEU A 16 -0.99 12.17 7.11
N ASP A 17 -0.15 11.72 8.05
CA ASP A 17 0.78 10.62 7.81
C ASP A 17 -0.03 9.36 7.41
N PRO A 18 0.13 8.82 6.18
CA PRO A 18 -0.62 7.66 5.72
C PRO A 18 -0.29 6.38 6.52
N PHE A 19 0.80 6.39 7.31
CA PHE A 19 1.12 5.31 8.24
C PHE A 19 0.41 5.44 9.59
N ASP A 20 -0.14 6.59 9.95
CA ASP A 20 -1.02 6.78 11.12
C ASP A 20 -2.50 6.75 10.73
N HIS A 21 -2.82 7.32 9.58
CA HIS A 21 -4.19 7.48 9.08
C HIS A 21 -4.28 6.97 7.64
N PRO A 22 -4.43 5.65 7.43
CA PRO A 22 -4.55 5.07 6.10
C PRO A 22 -5.71 5.70 5.33
N GLU A 23 -5.46 6.11 4.09
CA GLU A 23 -6.43 6.81 3.26
C GLU A 23 -7.52 5.87 2.70
N CYS A 24 -7.20 4.57 2.60
CA CYS A 24 -8.13 3.56 2.12
C CYS A 24 -7.77 2.16 2.63
N GLU A 25 -8.49 1.15 2.14
CA GLU A 25 -8.18 -0.25 2.40
C GLU A 25 -6.87 -0.64 1.71
N ALA A 26 -6.00 -1.35 2.41
CA ALA A 26 -4.67 -1.72 1.92
C ALA A 26 -4.75 -2.89 0.92
N LEU A 27 -5.10 -2.57 -0.33
CA LEU A 27 -5.21 -3.53 -1.42
C LEU A 27 -3.99 -3.52 -2.35
N ASP A 28 -3.18 -2.46 -2.31
CA ASP A 28 -1.92 -2.39 -3.02
C ASP A 28 -0.89 -3.33 -2.40
N VAL A 29 0.11 -3.73 -3.18
CA VAL A 29 1.19 -4.61 -2.73
C VAL A 29 2.53 -3.92 -2.88
N PHE A 30 3.39 -4.13 -1.87
CA PHE A 30 4.77 -3.68 -1.84
C PHE A 30 5.69 -4.89 -1.60
N VAL A 31 6.83 -4.94 -2.29
CA VAL A 31 7.85 -5.99 -2.08
C VAL A 31 9.08 -5.37 -1.44
N ASN A 32 9.45 -5.84 -0.25
CA ASN A 32 10.69 -5.47 0.40
C ASN A 32 11.87 -6.23 -0.24
N GLU A 33 12.56 -5.58 -1.18
CA GLU A 33 13.66 -6.19 -1.93
C GLU A 33 14.88 -6.53 -1.06
N VAL A 34 15.06 -5.86 0.08
CA VAL A 34 16.14 -6.17 1.04
C VAL A 34 16.01 -7.60 1.59
N LEU A 35 14.78 -8.10 1.72
CA LEU A 35 14.49 -9.45 2.21
C LEU A 35 14.21 -10.46 1.09
N CYS A 36 13.97 -9.96 -0.12
CA CYS A 36 13.56 -10.77 -1.26
C CYS A 36 14.73 -11.61 -1.78
N VAL A 37 14.54 -12.93 -1.80
CA VAL A 37 15.54 -13.86 -2.35
C VAL A 37 15.33 -14.13 -3.84
N GLY A 38 14.26 -13.56 -4.41
CA GLY A 38 14.13 -13.48 -5.85
C GLY A 38 13.95 -14.81 -6.55
N LYS A 39 14.70 -15.06 -7.62
CA LYS A 39 14.71 -16.34 -8.36
C LYS A 39 15.09 -17.56 -7.52
N ARG A 40 15.69 -17.36 -6.34
CA ARG A 40 16.00 -18.45 -5.40
C ARG A 40 14.84 -18.75 -4.44
N CYS A 41 13.71 -18.05 -4.57
CA CYS A 41 12.53 -18.31 -3.76
C CYS A 41 11.91 -19.66 -4.10
N SER A 42 11.56 -20.46 -3.09
CA SER A 42 10.84 -21.72 -3.28
C SER A 42 9.38 -21.54 -3.72
N TYR A 43 8.85 -20.33 -3.57
CA TYR A 43 7.52 -19.93 -4.05
C TYR A 43 7.61 -18.56 -4.75
N PRO A 44 7.98 -18.52 -6.04
CA PRO A 44 8.17 -17.27 -6.75
C PRO A 44 6.85 -16.53 -6.97
N CYS A 45 6.71 -15.32 -6.41
CA CYS A 45 5.50 -14.50 -6.55
C CYS A 45 5.28 -14.04 -8.01
N PHE A 46 6.36 -13.78 -8.75
CA PHE A 46 6.33 -13.41 -10.17
C PHE A 46 5.95 -14.55 -11.12
N GLU A 47 5.99 -15.81 -10.68
CA GLU A 47 5.41 -16.94 -11.42
C GLU A 47 3.94 -17.14 -11.04
N THR A 48 3.62 -16.93 -9.76
CA THR A 48 2.26 -17.12 -9.21
C THR A 48 1.29 -16.05 -9.73
N ALA A 49 1.71 -14.79 -9.74
CA ALA A 49 0.92 -13.62 -10.14
C ALA A 49 1.78 -12.67 -11.01
N SER A 50 2.17 -13.15 -12.19
CA SER A 50 3.05 -12.44 -13.14
C SER A 50 2.49 -11.12 -13.69
N HIS A 51 1.18 -10.89 -13.56
CA HIS A 51 0.52 -9.63 -13.92
C HIS A 51 0.71 -8.52 -12.87
N VAL A 52 1.10 -8.89 -11.64
CA VAL A 52 1.37 -7.96 -10.54
C VAL A 52 2.84 -7.94 -10.18
N PHE A 53 3.53 -9.07 -10.17
CA PHE A 53 4.94 -9.14 -9.79
C PHE A 53 5.81 -9.42 -11.00
N SER A 54 6.91 -8.68 -11.11
CA SER A 54 8.00 -8.97 -12.03
C SER A 54 9.26 -9.35 -11.26
N CYS A 55 10.22 -9.96 -11.94
CA CYS A 55 11.56 -10.16 -11.42
C CYS A 55 12.56 -9.68 -12.47
N ASP A 56 13.41 -8.75 -12.06
CA ASP A 56 14.39 -8.12 -12.93
C ASP A 56 15.67 -8.96 -13.06
N SER A 57 16.71 -8.37 -13.65
CA SER A 57 18.03 -8.97 -13.76
C SER A 57 18.83 -8.93 -12.45
N SER A 58 18.57 -7.96 -11.56
CA SER A 58 19.17 -7.90 -10.22
C SER A 58 18.76 -9.11 -9.38
N GLY A 59 17.60 -9.66 -9.71
CA GLY A 59 17.14 -10.98 -9.33
C GLY A 59 16.12 -10.95 -8.22
N THR A 60 15.76 -9.78 -7.68
CA THR A 60 14.67 -9.58 -6.72
C THR A 60 13.33 -9.48 -7.44
N ALA A 61 12.24 -9.69 -6.70
CA ALA A 61 10.88 -9.47 -7.20
C ALA A 61 10.42 -8.05 -6.87
N ARG A 62 9.65 -7.44 -7.78
CA ARG A 62 9.07 -6.10 -7.62
C ARG A 62 7.59 -6.13 -8.00
N ALA A 63 6.77 -5.31 -7.32
CA ALA A 63 5.38 -5.11 -7.71
C ALA A 63 5.30 -4.08 -8.86
N MET A 64 4.58 -4.40 -9.92
CA MET A 64 4.45 -3.61 -11.16
C MET A 64 3.08 -2.95 -11.29
N SER A 65 2.06 -3.50 -10.64
CA SER A 65 0.68 -3.00 -10.71
C SER A 65 0.01 -3.11 -9.35
N GLN A 66 -1.00 -2.27 -9.14
CA GLN A 66 -1.83 -2.30 -7.94
C GLN A 66 -2.50 -3.67 -7.84
N GLY A 67 -2.29 -4.36 -6.72
CA GLY A 67 -3.01 -5.59 -6.43
C GLY A 67 -4.50 -5.30 -6.42
N HIS A 68 -5.28 -6.02 -7.22
CA HIS A 68 -6.72 -6.02 -6.99
C HIS A 68 -6.97 -6.88 -5.74
N GLY A 69 -7.57 -6.30 -4.70
CA GLY A 69 -7.78 -6.97 -3.40
C GLY A 69 -8.50 -8.32 -3.46
N GLU A 70 -9.23 -8.60 -4.54
CA GLU A 70 -9.97 -9.83 -4.78
C GLU A 70 -9.20 -10.87 -5.60
N ASP A 71 -7.98 -10.55 -6.05
CA ASP A 71 -7.17 -11.45 -6.85
C ASP A 71 -6.55 -12.55 -5.98
N TYR A 72 -7.15 -13.73 -6.07
CA TYR A 72 -6.69 -14.93 -5.38
C TYR A 72 -5.20 -15.25 -5.61
N ARG A 73 -4.67 -15.01 -6.81
CA ARG A 73 -3.26 -15.31 -7.11
C ARG A 73 -2.33 -14.35 -6.39
N VAL A 74 -2.71 -13.07 -6.31
CA VAL A 74 -1.97 -12.06 -5.55
C VAL A 74 -2.01 -12.39 -4.07
N GLN A 75 -3.20 -12.67 -3.52
CA GLN A 75 -3.35 -13.08 -2.12
C GLN A 75 -2.53 -14.34 -1.80
N SER A 76 -2.53 -15.33 -2.70
CA SER A 76 -1.73 -16.55 -2.58
C SER A 76 -0.24 -16.23 -2.56
N ALA A 77 0.24 -15.37 -3.46
CA ALA A 77 1.64 -14.93 -3.51
C ALA A 77 2.06 -14.21 -2.21
N VAL A 78 1.22 -13.31 -1.69
CA VAL A 78 1.46 -12.59 -0.44
C VAL A 78 1.56 -13.58 0.74
N ASN A 79 0.57 -14.48 0.86
CA ASN A 79 0.47 -15.39 2.01
C ASN A 79 1.49 -16.54 2.00
N GLN A 80 2.00 -16.93 0.83
CA GLN A 80 2.94 -18.04 0.68
C GLN A 80 4.40 -17.59 0.56
N CYS A 81 4.68 -16.28 0.61
CA CYS A 81 6.06 -15.78 0.53
C CYS A 81 6.88 -16.26 1.76
N PRO A 82 7.89 -17.13 1.57
CA PRO A 82 8.63 -17.74 2.70
C PRO A 82 9.50 -16.75 3.47
N ARG A 83 9.85 -15.63 2.84
CA ARG A 83 10.61 -14.53 3.47
C ARG A 83 9.71 -13.47 4.08
N ASN A 84 8.39 -13.58 3.90
CA ASN A 84 7.41 -12.58 4.31
C ASN A 84 7.82 -11.16 3.84
N CYS A 85 8.28 -11.05 2.59
CA CYS A 85 8.77 -9.80 2.00
C CYS A 85 7.73 -9.10 1.12
N ILE A 86 6.48 -9.58 1.11
CA ILE A 86 5.38 -8.97 0.35
C ILE A 86 4.36 -8.44 1.35
N HIS A 87 3.98 -7.17 1.22
CA HIS A 87 3.16 -6.46 2.20
C HIS A 87 1.98 -5.77 1.53
N ASN A 88 0.79 -5.92 2.11
CA ASN A 88 -0.40 -5.18 1.69
C ASN A 88 -0.34 -3.77 2.29
N VAL A 89 -0.46 -2.76 1.44
CA VAL A 89 -0.29 -1.34 1.77
C VAL A 89 -1.36 -0.50 1.09
N THR A 90 -1.55 0.74 1.53
CA THR A 90 -2.34 1.72 0.77
C THR A 90 -1.52 2.31 -0.39
N PRO A 91 -2.15 2.94 -1.40
CA PRO A 91 -1.43 3.58 -2.49
C PRO A 91 -0.37 4.60 -2.03
N SER A 92 -0.67 5.40 -1.00
CA SER A 92 0.24 6.44 -0.51
C SER A 92 1.40 5.83 0.27
N GLN A 93 1.12 4.83 1.13
CA GLN A 93 2.16 4.05 1.79
C GLN A 93 3.08 3.38 0.77
N ARG A 94 2.53 2.81 -0.31
CA ARG A 94 3.31 2.14 -1.37
C ARG A 94 4.34 3.08 -1.98
N ILE A 95 3.92 4.28 -2.38
CA ILE A 95 4.81 5.28 -3.00
C ILE A 95 5.98 5.60 -2.05
N ILE A 96 5.69 5.89 -0.78
CA ILE A 96 6.73 6.24 0.21
C ILE A 96 7.68 5.07 0.46
N LEU A 97 7.15 3.84 0.56
CA LEU A 97 7.97 2.65 0.76
C LEU A 97 8.85 2.32 -0.45
N GLU A 98 8.34 2.50 -1.67
CA GLU A 98 9.10 2.32 -2.91
C GLU A 98 10.23 3.35 -3.02
N GLU A 99 9.97 4.63 -2.77
CA GLU A 99 10.99 5.68 -2.77
C GLU A 99 12.08 5.43 -1.72
N LEU A 100 11.69 5.03 -0.50
CA LEU A 100 12.64 4.68 0.55
C LEU A 100 13.44 3.43 0.18
N LEU A 101 12.81 2.40 -0.40
CA LEU A 101 13.48 1.19 -0.83
C LEU A 101 14.52 1.47 -1.92
N ASP A 102 14.19 2.27 -2.92
CA ASP A 102 15.14 2.64 -3.97
C ASP A 102 16.37 3.34 -3.35
N SER A 103 16.18 4.20 -2.33
CA SER A 103 17.30 4.83 -1.60
C SER A 103 18.18 3.84 -0.83
N VAL A 104 17.60 2.74 -0.34
CA VAL A 104 18.31 1.66 0.39
C VAL A 104 19.10 0.80 -0.59
N VAL A 105 18.51 0.48 -1.74
CA VAL A 105 19.11 -0.42 -2.75
C VAL A 105 20.21 0.29 -3.56
N ASP A 106 20.06 1.59 -3.84
CA ASP A 106 21.04 2.36 -4.62
C ASP A 106 22.35 2.67 -3.88
N LYS A 107 22.37 2.61 -2.54
CA LYS A 107 23.55 2.93 -1.73
C LYS A 107 24.34 1.65 -1.35
N PRO A 108 25.59 1.48 -1.81
CA PRO A 108 26.33 0.24 -1.62
C PRO A 108 26.89 0.05 -0.20
N TYR A 109 27.04 1.10 0.60
CA TYR A 109 27.51 1.03 1.99
C TYR A 109 26.87 2.17 2.80
N ASP A 110 26.28 1.85 3.95
CA ASP A 110 25.58 2.78 4.88
C ASP A 110 24.08 3.07 4.60
N CYS A 111 23.27 2.02 4.47
CA CYS A 111 21.80 2.12 4.41
C CYS A 111 21.11 1.40 5.59
N SER A 112 21.85 1.16 6.68
CA SER A 112 21.33 0.42 7.84
C SER A 112 20.15 1.15 8.51
N ALA A 113 20.27 2.47 8.69
CA ALA A 113 19.22 3.29 9.27
C ALA A 113 17.98 3.37 8.35
N GLU A 114 18.18 3.55 7.05
CA GLU A 114 17.06 3.58 6.08
C GLU A 114 16.37 2.22 5.98
N ALA A 115 17.11 1.10 6.04
CA ALA A 115 16.54 -0.24 6.06
C ALA A 115 15.76 -0.53 7.36
N GLU A 116 16.28 -0.10 8.51
CA GLU A 116 15.56 -0.17 9.80
C GLU A 116 14.29 0.69 9.77
N PHE A 117 14.38 1.89 9.20
CA PHE A 117 13.24 2.79 9.05
C PHE A 117 12.18 2.21 8.11
N LEU A 118 12.59 1.63 6.97
CA LEU A 118 11.71 0.92 6.05
C LEU A 118 10.96 -0.21 6.77
N TYR A 119 11.68 -1.02 7.56
CA TYR A 119 11.08 -2.08 8.35
C TYR A 119 10.07 -1.53 9.37
N ALA A 120 10.40 -0.44 10.07
CA ALA A 120 9.51 0.20 11.03
C ALA A 120 8.21 0.69 10.39
N LEU A 121 8.29 1.32 9.21
CA LEU A 121 7.13 1.78 8.45
C LEU A 121 6.26 0.61 7.97
N ILE A 122 6.85 -0.49 7.51
CA ILE A 122 6.09 -1.69 7.13
C ILE A 122 5.32 -2.27 8.32
N VAL A 123 5.96 -2.34 9.50
CA VAL A 123 5.30 -2.81 10.73
C VAL A 123 4.15 -1.88 11.12
N LYS A 124 4.36 -0.57 11.07
CA LYS A 124 3.34 0.44 11.36
C LYS A 124 2.17 0.35 10.38
N ALA A 125 2.44 0.30 9.08
CA ALA A 125 1.44 0.11 8.03
C ALA A 125 0.61 -1.16 8.27
N LYS A 126 1.26 -2.30 8.53
CA LYS A 126 0.55 -3.55 8.82
C LYS A 126 -0.38 -3.42 10.04
N PHE A 127 0.05 -2.70 11.08
CA PHE A 127 -0.76 -2.48 12.26
C PHE A 127 -1.98 -1.59 11.97
N GLU A 128 -1.79 -0.43 11.35
CA GLU A 128 -2.89 0.52 11.11
C GLU A 128 -3.84 0.06 9.98
N ASN A 129 -3.32 -0.59 8.94
CA ASN A 129 -4.15 -1.09 7.84
C ASN A 129 -5.16 -2.15 8.33
N ASN A 130 -4.78 -2.98 9.31
CA ASN A 130 -5.69 -3.95 9.93
C ASN A 130 -6.77 -3.29 10.81
N ARG A 131 -6.56 -2.03 11.21
CA ARG A 131 -7.50 -1.25 12.04
C ARG A 131 -8.35 -0.30 11.22
N TYR A 132 -8.02 -0.11 9.94
CA TYR A 132 -8.74 0.77 9.05
C TYR A 132 -10.23 0.40 8.99
N GLN A 133 -11.09 1.36 9.28
CA GLN A 133 -12.54 1.22 9.15
C GLN A 133 -13.01 2.17 8.05
N LYS A 134 -13.67 1.62 7.02
CA LYS A 134 -14.28 2.45 5.98
C LYS A 134 -15.20 3.48 6.63
N PRO A 135 -15.03 4.79 6.36
CA PRO A 135 -15.92 5.81 6.87
C PRO A 135 -17.36 5.45 6.52
N LYS A 136 -18.25 5.44 7.53
CA LYS A 136 -19.68 5.23 7.27
C LYS A 136 -20.12 6.35 6.33
N LYS A 137 -20.61 6.00 5.13
CA LYS A 137 -21.23 6.96 4.21
C LYS A 137 -22.30 7.72 5.00
N LYS A 138 -22.09 9.01 5.26
CA LYS A 138 -23.17 9.88 5.73
C LYS A 138 -24.22 9.84 4.62
N GLN A 139 -25.41 9.31 4.92
CA GLN A 139 -26.51 9.45 3.96
C GLN A 139 -26.69 10.96 3.72
N PRO A 140 -26.83 11.41 2.46
CA PRO A 140 -27.22 12.78 2.22
C PRO A 140 -28.54 13.00 2.97
N GLU A 141 -28.54 13.89 3.96
CA GLU A 141 -29.79 14.34 4.55
C GLU A 141 -30.61 14.92 3.40
N SER A 142 -31.66 14.21 2.98
CA SER A 142 -32.62 14.75 2.03
C SER A 142 -33.26 15.95 2.71
N SER A 143 -32.80 17.15 2.39
CA SER A 143 -33.46 18.37 2.85
C SER A 143 -34.83 18.42 2.16
N GLY A 144 -35.86 17.96 2.86
CA GLY A 144 -37.27 18.06 2.44
C GLY A 144 -37.79 19.49 2.48
N LYS A 145 -36.98 20.49 2.14
CA LYS A 145 -37.42 21.89 2.04
C LYS A 145 -37.82 22.14 0.59
N HIS A 146 -39.12 22.01 0.34
CA HIS A 146 -39.79 22.57 -0.82
C HIS A 146 -39.47 24.07 -0.88
N VAL A 147 -38.74 24.51 -1.90
CA VAL A 147 -38.51 25.93 -2.15
C VAL A 147 -39.65 26.39 -3.04
N ASP A 148 -40.67 27.01 -2.44
CA ASP A 148 -41.70 27.72 -3.20
C ASP A 148 -41.08 28.98 -3.80
N TRP A 149 -40.95 29.01 -5.13
CA TRP A 149 -40.62 30.20 -5.88
C TRP A 149 -41.88 31.04 -6.08
N PHE A 150 -41.93 32.21 -5.44
CA PHE A 150 -42.84 33.32 -5.80
C PHE A 150 -42.07 34.37 -6.61
#